data_AF-A0A932Z3G3-F1
#
_entry.id   AF-A0A932Z3G3-F1
#
_cell.length_a   1.000
_cell.length_b   1.000
_cell.length_c   1.000
_cell.angle_alpha   90.00
_cell.angle_beta   90.00
_cell.angle_gamma   90.00
#
_symmetry.space_group_name_H-M   'P 1'
#
loop_
_entity.id
_entity.type
_entity.pdbx_description
1 polymer ?
#
loop_
_entity_poly.entity_id
_entity_poly.type
_entity_poly.pdbx_seq_one_letter_code
_entity_poly.pdbx_strand_id
1 'polypeptide(L)'
;MKRTQVQLDEAMYHLLRRKAFEQGVSVAALLREALQEYLGLATSRRPRLEEFRFIGSGQSAQGDLAPVSERHDKALAKGFDR
;
A
#
# COMPACT_ATOMS: atom_id res chain seq x y z
N MET A 1 21.11 -0.55 3.26
CA MET A 1 20.89 0.49 2.22
C MET A 1 22.12 1.38 2.13
N LYS A 2 22.47 1.87 0.93
CA LYS A 2 23.51 2.88 0.71
C LYS A 2 22.83 4.11 0.08
N ARG A 3 23.13 5.31 0.59
CA ARG A 3 22.56 6.56 0.06
C ARG A 3 23.48 7.10 -1.03
N THR A 4 22.93 7.29 -2.22
CA THR A 4 23.64 7.85 -3.38
C THR A 4 22.90 9.11 -3.83
N GLN A 5 23.65 10.17 -4.13
CA GLN A 5 23.12 11.37 -4.76
C GLN A 5 23.47 11.33 -6.25
N VAL A 6 22.48 11.55 -7.10
CA VAL A 6 22.65 11.67 -8.55
C VAL A 6 22.03 12.99 -8.99
N GLN A 7 22.70 13.69 -9.90
CA GLN A 7 22.15 14.88 -10.52
C GLN A 7 21.28 14.45 -11.70
N LEU A 8 20.09 15.02 -11.78
CA LEU A 8 19.16 14.83 -12.89
C LEU A 8 18.95 16.18 -13.56
N ASP A 9 18.74 16.18 -14.87
CA ASP A 9 18.21 17.35 -15.53
C ASP A 9 16.77 17.63 -15.07
N GLU A 10 16.34 18.87 -15.25
CA GLU A 10 15.04 19.35 -14.75
C GLU A 10 13.87 18.63 -15.43
N ALA A 11 13.96 18.36 -16.73
CA ALA A 11 12.93 17.66 -17.49
C ALA A 11 12.72 16.23 -16.96
N MET A 12 13.81 15.51 -16.70
CA MET A 12 13.82 14.17 -16.13
C MET A 12 13.24 14.18 -14.71
N TYR A 13 13.63 15.15 -13.88
CA TYR A 13 13.11 15.29 -12.53
C TYR A 13 11.59 15.48 -12.52
N HIS A 14 11.07 16.37 -13.37
CA HIS A 14 9.62 16.60 -13.50
C HIS A 14 8.88 15.36 -13.97
N LEU A 15 9.44 14.63 -14.94
CA LEU A 15 8.85 13.39 -15.43
C LEU A 15 8.75 12.32 -14.32
N LEU A 16 9.84 12.14 -13.57
CA LEU A 16 9.86 11.20 -12.43
C LEU A 16 8.88 11.60 -11.34
N ARG A 17 8.80 12.89 -11.01
CA ARG A 17 7.86 13.41 -10.00
C ARG A 17 6.41 13.16 -10.42
N ARG A 18 6.08 13.41 -11.69
CA ARG A 18 4.74 13.14 -12.22
C ARG A 18 4.39 11.65 -12.15
N LYS A 19 5.28 10.77 -12.64
CA LYS A 19 5.05 9.32 -12.60
C LYS A 19 4.91 8.78 -11.18
N ALA A 20 5.74 9.25 -10.25
CA ALA A 20 5.68 8.84 -8.86
C ALA A 20 4.33 9.26 -8.23
N PHE A 21 3.85 10.47 -8.54
CA PHE A 21 2.53 10.95 -8.11
C PHE A 21 1.38 10.10 -8.68
N GLU A 22 1.39 9.82 -9.99
CA GLU A 22 0.39 8.98 -10.65
C GLU A 22 0.30 7.56 -10.06
N GLN A 23 1.44 7.02 -9.58
CA GLN A 23 1.52 5.70 -8.97
C GLN A 23 1.32 5.70 -7.44
N GLY A 24 1.18 6.87 -6.81
CA GLY A 24 1.04 6.99 -5.35
C GLY A 24 2.28 6.53 -4.58
N VAL A 25 3.48 6.63 -5.17
CA VAL A 25 4.75 6.22 -4.55
C VAL A 25 5.75 7.38 -4.49
N SER A 26 6.79 7.23 -3.67
CA SER A 26 7.89 8.21 -3.65
C SER A 26 8.77 8.08 -4.90
N VAL A 27 9.40 9.19 -5.34
CA VAL A 27 10.38 9.19 -6.44
C VAL A 27 11.53 8.21 -6.19
N ALA A 28 11.98 8.08 -4.93
CA ALA A 28 13.01 7.13 -4.56
C ALA A 28 12.56 5.67 -4.68
N ALA A 29 11.29 5.37 -4.43
CA ALA A 29 10.72 4.03 -4.62
C ALA A 29 10.64 3.70 -6.12
N LEU A 30 10.13 4.63 -6.93
CA LEU A 30 10.07 4.50 -8.39
C LEU A 30 11.46 4.23 -9.00
N LEU A 31 12.47 5.00 -8.59
CA LEU A 31 13.84 4.82 -9.08
C LEU A 31 14.43 3.47 -8.66
N ARG A 32 14.16 3.00 -7.43
CA ARG A 32 14.62 1.68 -6.98
C ARG A 32 13.98 0.57 -7.78
N GLU A 33 12.67 0.62 -8.02
CA GLU A 33 11.95 -0.36 -8.83
C GLU A 33 12.49 -0.39 -10.25
N ALA A 34 12.65 0.78 -10.89
CA ALA A 34 13.20 0.89 -12.24
C ALA A 34 14.64 0.35 -12.32
N LEU A 35 15.50 0.64 -11.34
CA LEU A 35 16.86 0.10 -11.28
C LEU A 35 16.88 -1.40 -11.03
N GLN A 36 15.99 -1.91 -10.18
CA GLN A 36 15.89 -3.35 -9.92
C GLN A 36 15.44 -4.09 -11.18
N GLU A 37 14.45 -3.57 -11.90
CA GLU A 37 14.00 -4.12 -13.18
C GLU A 37 15.12 -4.08 -14.23
N TYR A 38 15.76 -2.92 -14.42
CA TYR A 38 16.83 -2.73 -15.39
C TYR A 38 18.05 -3.63 -15.13
N LEU A 39 18.42 -3.82 -13.86
CA LEU A 39 19.55 -4.67 -13.46
C LEU A 39 19.18 -6.15 -13.32
N GLY A 40 17.92 -6.55 -13.58
CA GLY A 40 17.46 -7.92 -13.39
C GLY A 40 17.47 -8.37 -11.93
N LEU A 41 17.49 -7.44 -10.98
CA LEU A 41 17.46 -7.67 -9.53
C LEU A 41 16.03 -7.76 -8.98
N ALA A 42 15.03 -7.43 -9.80
CA ALA A 42 13.63 -7.57 -9.43
C ALA A 42 13.31 -9.06 -9.22
N THR A 43 13.21 -9.48 -7.95
CA THR A 43 12.47 -10.70 -7.61
C THR A 43 11.02 -10.39 -7.90
N SER A 44 10.57 -10.76 -9.10
CA SER A 44 9.22 -10.56 -9.64
C SER A 44 8.16 -11.27 -8.80
N ARG A 45 7.91 -10.77 -7.59
CA ARG A 45 6.76 -11.19 -6.80
C ARG A 45 6.11 -9.97 -6.21
N ARG A 46 5.24 -9.35 -7.03
CA ARG A 46 4.12 -8.61 -6.46
C ARG A 46 3.37 -9.57 -5.53
N PRO A 47 3.17 -9.24 -4.25
CA PRO A 47 2.47 -10.13 -3.35
C PRO A 47 1.07 -10.36 -3.91
N ARG A 48 0.74 -11.61 -4.19
CA ARG A 48 -0.56 -11.97 -4.74
C ARG A 48 -1.62 -11.87 -3.64
N LEU A 49 -2.88 -11.66 -4.01
CA LEU A 49 -3.98 -11.57 -3.04
C LEU A 49 -4.02 -12.84 -2.16
N GLU A 50 -3.69 -13.99 -2.75
CA GLU A 50 -3.59 -15.29 -2.05
C GLU A 50 -2.54 -15.34 -0.92
N GLU A 51 -1.57 -14.42 -0.90
CA GLU A 51 -0.57 -14.31 0.17
C GLU A 51 -1.13 -13.58 1.40
N PHE A 52 -2.19 -12.78 1.22
CA PHE A 52 -2.89 -12.07 2.28
C PHE A 52 -4.01 -12.94 2.89
N ARG A 53 -3.69 -14.17 3.28
CA ARG A 53 -4.66 -15.15 3.84
C ARG A 53 -5.40 -14.69 5.09
N PHE A 54 -4.93 -13.61 5.73
CA PHE A 54 -5.56 -13.01 6.90
C PHE A 54 -6.66 -11.99 6.55
N ILE A 55 -6.69 -11.46 5.32
CA ILE A 55 -7.73 -10.53 4.89
C ILE A 55 -9.04 -11.31 4.77
N GLY A 56 -10.05 -10.90 5.55
CA GLY A 56 -11.34 -11.60 5.60
C GLY A 56 -11.36 -12.84 6.49
N SER A 57 -10.27 -13.18 7.21
CA SER A 57 -10.27 -14.31 8.15
C SER A 57 -11.05 -14.02 9.44
N GLY A 58 -11.33 -12.75 9.73
CA GLY A 58 -12.16 -12.33 10.85
C GLY A 58 -13.63 -12.22 10.43
N GLN A 59 -14.51 -12.91 11.15
CA GLN A 59 -15.96 -12.70 11.06
C GLN A 59 -16.45 -11.99 12.32
N SER A 60 -17.24 -10.93 12.13
CA SER A 60 -18.04 -10.35 13.21
C SER A 60 -19.46 -10.87 13.11
N ALA A 61 -20.05 -11.26 14.24
CA ALA A 61 -21.46 -11.59 14.30
C ALA A 61 -22.26 -10.35 13.91
N GLN A 62 -22.94 -10.42 12.76
CA GLN A 62 -23.79 -9.33 12.30
C GLN A 62 -25.12 -9.36 13.06
N GLY A 63 -25.73 -8.20 13.24
CA GLY A 63 -27.03 -8.04 13.88
C GLY A 63 -27.63 -6.70 13.47
N ASP A 64 -28.45 -6.10 14.34
CA ASP A 64 -29.17 -4.85 14.06
C ASP A 64 -28.27 -3.65 13.66
N LEU A 65 -26.97 -3.75 13.92
CA LEU A 65 -25.96 -2.74 13.61
C LEU A 65 -25.07 -3.12 12.42
N ALA A 66 -25.52 -4.02 11.55
CA ALA A 66 -24.83 -4.32 10.31
C ALA A 66 -24.80 -3.10 9.35
N PRO A 67 -23.72 -2.91 8.59
CA PRO A 67 -22.45 -3.62 8.71
C PRO A 67 -21.64 -3.08 9.89
N VAL A 68 -21.18 -3.98 10.76
CA VAL A 68 -20.38 -3.62 11.95
C VAL A 68 -19.11 -2.86 11.57
N SER A 69 -18.53 -3.10 10.39
CA SER A 69 -17.37 -2.37 9.87
C SER A 69 -17.60 -0.86 9.75
N GLU A 70 -18.80 -0.44 9.37
CA GLU A 70 -19.14 0.98 9.19
C GLU A 70 -19.71 1.61 10.47
N ARG A 71 -20.25 0.78 11.37
CA ARG A 71 -20.94 1.22 12.59
C ARG A 71 -20.26 0.70 13.86
N HIS A 72 -18.94 0.51 13.81
CA HIS A 72 -18.15 -0.16 14.83
C HIS A 72 -18.28 0.49 16.20
N ASP A 73 -18.33 1.82 16.29
CA ASP A 73 -18.51 2.53 17.57
C ASP A 73 -19.84 2.21 18.25
N LYS A 74 -20.94 2.17 17.49
CA LYS A 74 -22.27 1.83 18.02
C LYS A 74 -22.35 0.36 18.42
N ALA A 75 -21.73 -0.52 17.64
CA ALA A 75 -21.66 -1.94 17.94
C ALA A 75 -20.85 -2.22 19.22
N LEU A 76 -19.76 -1.46 19.41
CA LEU A 76 -18.94 -1.52 20.61
C LEU A 76 -19.69 -1.04 21.85
N ALA A 77 -20.39 0.09 21.77
CA ALA A 77 -21.19 0.63 22.86
C ALA A 77 -22.25 -0.37 23.36
N LYS A 78 -23.03 -0.97 22.45
CA LYS A 78 -24.02 -2.02 22.78
C LYS A 78 -23.38 -3.24 23.47
N GLY A 79 -22.11 -3.53 23.19
CA GLY A 79 -21.38 -4.64 23.82
C GLY A 79 -21.00 -4.38 25.28
N PHE A 80 -20.86 -3.11 25.67
CA PHE A 80 -20.58 -2.69 27.05
C PHE A 80 -21.83 -2.60 27.93
N ASP A 81 -23.01 -2.47 27.34
CA ASP A 81 -24.30 -2.43 28.05
C ASP A 81 -24.83 -3.82 28.48
N ARG A 82 -23.93 -4.81 28.65
CA ARG A 82 -24.23 -6.19 29.04
C ARG A 82 -24.11 -6.43 30.55
#